data_AF-A0A834LIA9-F1
#
_entry.id   AF-A0A834LIA9-F1
#
_cell.length_a   1.000
_cell.length_b   1.000
_cell.length_c   1.000
_cell.angle_alpha   90.00
_cell.angle_beta   90.00
_cell.angle_gamma   90.00
#
_symmetry.space_group_name_H-M   'P 1'
#
loop_
_entity.id
_entity.type
_entity.pdbx_description
1 polymer ?
#
loop_
_entity_poly.entity_id
_entity_poly.type
_entity_poly.pdbx_seq_one_letter_code
_entity_poly.pdbx_strand_id
1 'polypeptide(L)'
;MPDVHVLVNDFVVKLRKRKIEGSKATAKQTAELLRSVISQQRMPHVNQAGALIDAIKMVGEQLIAANPVELAVGNIVRRVLHIIREEDLSLATAAIGGLNLSAESDEDDNVDRDDHPVLSAAAVAAAARSTLRPPSLQALLEDVPNPAAVPRSSSSGGDSEGKSKCGFMFGSYICRAAADKTSKSWKLKHNVIEAVNELIQDISTCHEQIAEQAVEHIHQNEVILTLGNSRTVMEFLCAAKEKKRSFRVFVAEGAPRYQGHVLAKELVARGLQTTVITDSAIFAMISRVNMVIVGAHAVMANGGVIAPIGLNMVALAAKRHAVPFVVLAGIHKLCPLYPHNPEVLLNELKSPSDLLDFGEFSDCMDFGSGAGSHLLHVVNPAFDYVPPKLVNLFITDTSRSDVYLVLSNYMKIRRPACIYLWLHLMKFVTVFDLSPGGHNPSYMYRLIADYYSAVDLVVQRRPAS
;
A
#
# COMPACT_ATOMS: atom_id res chain seq x y z
N MET A 1 11.20 23.90 16.32
CA MET A 1 11.15 24.43 14.94
C MET A 1 9.68 24.62 14.61
N PRO A 2 9.16 25.86 14.56
CA PRO A 2 7.72 26.13 14.61
C PRO A 2 6.96 25.82 13.30
N ASP A 3 7.59 25.91 12.13
CA ASP A 3 6.84 25.89 10.85
C ASP A 3 6.28 24.50 10.47
N VAL A 4 7.01 23.40 10.72
CA VAL A 4 6.53 22.04 10.40
C VAL A 4 5.29 21.69 11.22
N HIS A 5 5.32 21.98 12.52
CA HIS A 5 4.20 21.65 13.41
C HIS A 5 2.94 22.44 13.04
N VAL A 6 3.10 23.67 12.55
CA VAL A 6 1.97 24.46 12.04
C VAL A 6 1.37 23.81 10.79
N LEU A 7 2.20 23.37 9.83
CA LEU A 7 1.73 22.68 8.63
C LEU A 7 1.01 21.36 8.95
N VAL A 8 1.56 20.55 9.86
CA VAL A 8 0.95 19.30 10.31
C VAL A 8 -0.39 19.57 11.00
N ASN A 9 -0.45 20.56 11.90
CA ASN A 9 -1.69 20.91 12.60
C ASN A 9 -2.77 21.45 11.64
N ASP A 10 -2.41 22.29 10.67
CA ASP A 10 -3.35 22.76 9.65
C ASP A 10 -3.92 21.59 8.84
N PHE A 11 -3.07 20.64 8.44
CA PHE A 11 -3.50 19.44 7.72
C PHE A 11 -4.41 18.55 8.59
N VAL A 12 -4.09 18.34 9.87
CA VAL A 12 -4.96 17.64 10.84
C VAL A 12 -6.34 18.30 10.93
N VAL A 13 -6.40 19.63 11.00
CA VAL A 13 -7.68 20.37 11.02
C VAL A 13 -8.45 20.18 9.71
N LYS A 14 -7.77 20.18 8.56
CA LYS A 14 -8.40 19.90 7.26
C LYS A 14 -8.98 18.49 7.18
N LEU A 15 -8.26 17.49 7.70
CA LEU A 15 -8.75 16.10 7.78
C LEU A 15 -9.97 15.97 8.69
N ARG A 16 -9.91 16.54 9.91
CA ARG A 16 -11.04 16.51 10.86
C ARG A 16 -12.30 17.20 10.33
N LYS A 17 -12.13 18.30 9.60
CA LYS A 17 -13.23 19.03 8.98
C LYS A 17 -13.72 18.41 7.66
N ARG A 18 -13.17 17.26 7.24
CA ARG A 18 -13.45 16.58 5.96
C ARG A 18 -13.38 17.53 4.75
N LYS A 19 -12.45 18.51 4.79
CA LYS A 19 -12.24 19.44 3.66
C LYS A 19 -11.58 18.75 2.47
N ILE A 20 -10.84 17.68 2.74
CA ILE A 20 -10.16 16.86 1.74
C ILE A 20 -10.81 15.48 1.83
N GLU A 21 -11.57 15.12 0.80
CA GLU A 21 -12.19 13.81 0.68
C GLU A 21 -11.57 13.04 -0.49
N GLY A 22 -11.48 11.73 -0.34
CA GLY A 22 -11.07 10.82 -1.40
C GLY A 22 -9.61 10.36 -1.30
N SER A 23 -9.42 9.07 -1.59
CA SER A 23 -8.14 8.37 -1.38
C SER A 23 -6.96 9.04 -2.08
N LYS A 24 -7.12 9.49 -3.33
CA LYS A 24 -6.03 10.07 -4.14
C LYS A 24 -5.60 11.45 -3.64
N ALA A 25 -6.55 12.33 -3.36
CA ALA A 25 -6.26 13.69 -2.89
C ALA A 25 -5.61 13.65 -1.50
N THR A 26 -6.16 12.83 -0.61
CA THR A 26 -5.63 12.61 0.73
C THR A 26 -4.24 11.97 0.71
N ALA A 27 -4.01 10.95 -0.11
CA ALA A 27 -2.71 10.31 -0.27
C ALA A 27 -1.63 11.28 -0.76
N LYS A 28 -1.94 12.06 -1.81
CA LYS A 28 -1.00 13.03 -2.40
C LYS A 28 -0.58 14.10 -1.38
N GLN A 29 -1.55 14.73 -0.71
CA GLN A 29 -1.25 15.77 0.26
C GLN A 29 -0.50 15.23 1.49
N THR A 30 -0.80 13.99 1.91
CA THR A 30 -0.06 13.32 2.98
C THR A 30 1.40 13.10 2.58
N ALA A 31 1.67 12.64 1.35
CA ALA A 31 3.03 12.44 0.86
C ALA A 31 3.80 13.78 0.75
N GLU A 32 3.18 14.84 0.26
CA GLU A 32 3.77 16.19 0.20
C GLU A 32 4.10 16.76 1.58
N LEU A 33 3.22 16.53 2.56
CA LEU A 33 3.46 16.90 3.95
C LEU A 33 4.65 16.13 4.54
N LEU A 34 4.68 14.80 4.38
CA LEU A 34 5.77 13.96 4.88
C LEU A 34 7.11 14.32 4.23
N ARG A 35 7.14 14.60 2.93
CA ARG A 35 8.33 15.13 2.24
C ARG A 35 8.85 16.41 2.90
N SER A 36 7.94 17.33 3.24
CA SER A 36 8.29 18.61 3.88
C SER A 36 8.83 18.39 5.30
N VAL A 37 8.26 17.44 6.05
CA VAL A 37 8.74 17.01 7.37
C VAL A 37 10.16 16.44 7.26
N ILE A 38 10.40 15.52 6.32
CA ILE A 38 11.72 14.90 6.09
C ILE A 38 12.77 15.96 5.72
N SER A 39 12.41 16.90 4.84
CA SER A 39 13.29 17.98 4.40
C SER A 39 13.72 18.91 5.55
N GLN A 40 12.84 19.17 6.52
CA GLN A 40 13.13 20.08 7.64
C GLN A 40 13.71 19.36 8.87
N GLN A 41 13.63 18.03 8.94
CA GLN A 41 14.15 17.24 10.05
C GLN A 41 15.69 17.37 10.17
N ARG A 42 16.15 17.62 11.41
CA ARG A 42 17.58 17.61 11.76
C ARG A 42 18.04 16.16 11.97
N MET A 43 19.13 15.78 11.31
CA MET A 43 19.67 14.42 11.38
C MET A 43 20.74 14.33 12.47
N PRO A 44 20.55 13.50 13.50
CA PRO A 44 21.61 13.21 14.47
C PRO A 44 22.74 12.39 13.83
N HIS A 45 23.95 12.49 14.39
CA HIS A 45 25.13 11.77 13.88
C HIS A 45 25.09 10.25 14.11
N VAL A 46 24.23 9.77 15.01
CA VAL A 46 24.04 8.35 15.36
C VAL A 46 22.58 7.98 15.07
N ASN A 47 22.35 6.82 14.43
CA ASN A 47 21.03 6.28 14.08
C ASN A 47 20.13 7.24 13.28
N GLN A 48 20.65 7.70 12.13
CA GLN A 48 19.97 8.61 11.19
C GLN A 48 18.60 8.08 10.74
N ALA A 49 18.53 6.81 10.32
CA ALA A 49 17.28 6.18 9.91
C ALA A 49 16.27 6.07 11.05
N GLY A 50 16.73 5.70 12.26
CA GLY A 50 15.89 5.61 13.46
C GLY A 50 15.23 6.94 13.81
N ALA A 51 16.01 8.03 13.80
CA ALA A 51 15.48 9.37 14.09
C ALA A 51 14.43 9.84 13.06
N LEU A 52 14.60 9.46 11.79
CA LEU A 52 13.63 9.78 10.74
C LEU A 52 12.36 8.94 10.86
N ILE A 53 12.51 7.64 11.14
CA ILE A 53 11.41 6.71 11.40
C ILE A 53 10.57 7.21 12.58
N ASP A 54 11.20 7.58 13.69
CA ASP A 54 10.49 8.07 14.88
C ASP A 54 9.75 9.38 14.61
N ALA A 55 10.38 10.32 13.90
CA ALA A 55 9.73 11.58 13.52
C ALA A 55 8.47 11.34 12.67
N ILE A 56 8.54 10.46 11.68
CA ILE A 56 7.42 10.15 10.79
C ILE A 56 6.36 9.33 11.51
N LYS A 57 6.75 8.41 12.41
CA LYS A 57 5.79 7.67 13.25
C LYS A 57 4.97 8.62 14.12
N MET A 58 5.62 9.59 14.78
CA MET A 58 4.91 10.59 15.60
C MET A 58 3.91 11.42 14.79
N VAL A 59 4.32 11.91 13.61
CA VAL A 59 3.40 12.66 12.73
C VAL A 59 2.30 11.74 12.20
N GLY A 60 2.64 10.52 11.79
CA GLY A 60 1.71 9.52 11.28
C GLY A 60 0.63 9.12 12.27
N GLU A 61 0.97 8.91 13.54
CA GLU A 61 0.01 8.64 14.62
C GLU A 61 -1.00 9.78 14.76
N GLN A 62 -0.55 11.04 14.72
CA GLN A 62 -1.43 12.21 14.78
C GLN A 62 -2.37 12.30 13.58
N LEU A 63 -1.88 12.00 12.38
CA LEU A 63 -2.68 12.02 11.15
C LEU A 63 -3.72 10.90 11.11
N ILE A 64 -3.35 9.68 11.50
CA ILE A 64 -4.25 8.53 11.55
C ILE A 64 -5.32 8.74 12.61
N ALA A 65 -4.97 9.30 13.77
CA ALA A 65 -5.93 9.64 14.83
C ALA A 65 -6.90 10.77 14.42
N ALA A 66 -6.54 11.61 13.44
CA ALA A 66 -7.40 12.69 12.96
C ALA A 66 -8.58 12.17 12.13
N ASN A 67 -8.35 11.17 11.29
CA ASN A 67 -9.38 10.50 10.52
C ASN A 67 -9.00 9.03 10.26
N PRO A 68 -9.44 8.09 11.12
CA PRO A 68 -9.08 6.68 10.99
C PRO A 68 -9.81 5.96 9.85
N VAL A 69 -10.88 6.56 9.30
CA VAL A 69 -11.69 5.98 8.23
C VAL A 69 -10.98 6.11 6.89
N GLU A 70 -10.27 7.22 6.67
CA GLU A 70 -9.45 7.45 5.47
C GLU A 70 -8.12 6.68 5.55
N LEU A 71 -8.18 5.39 5.20
CA LEU A 71 -7.03 4.48 5.31
C LEU A 71 -5.85 4.86 4.41
N ALA A 72 -6.09 5.65 3.35
CA ALA A 72 -5.05 6.14 2.45
C ALA A 72 -3.95 6.92 3.19
N VAL A 73 -4.29 7.71 4.22
CA VAL A 73 -3.30 8.45 5.04
C VAL A 73 -2.32 7.47 5.69
N GLY A 74 -2.86 6.46 6.38
CA GLY A 74 -2.07 5.47 7.07
C GLY A 74 -1.25 4.58 6.13
N ASN A 75 -1.76 4.33 4.93
CA ASN A 75 -1.02 3.60 3.89
C ASN A 75 0.21 4.38 3.45
N ILE A 76 0.06 5.67 3.11
CA ILE A 76 1.19 6.50 2.69
C ILE A 76 2.23 6.63 3.78
N VAL A 77 1.83 6.84 5.04
CA VAL A 77 2.76 6.86 6.18
C VAL A 77 3.58 5.57 6.25
N ARG A 78 2.94 4.40 6.17
CA ARG A 78 3.63 3.11 6.21
C ARG A 78 4.54 2.89 4.99
N ARG A 79 4.12 3.36 3.81
CA ARG A 79 4.94 3.27 2.60
C ARG A 79 6.20 4.12 2.72
N VAL A 80 6.09 5.34 3.25
CA VAL A 80 7.26 6.21 3.48
C VAL A 80 8.20 5.60 4.54
N LEU A 81 7.67 5.00 5.61
CA LEU A 81 8.47 4.27 6.59
C LEU A 81 9.22 3.08 5.95
N HIS A 82 8.56 2.35 5.05
CA HIS A 82 9.19 1.26 4.32
C HIS A 82 10.32 1.76 3.40
N ILE A 83 10.08 2.83 2.63
CA ILE A 83 11.10 3.47 1.76
C ILE A 83 12.34 3.85 2.56
N ILE A 84 12.18 4.43 3.75
CA ILE A 84 13.32 4.83 4.58
C ILE A 84 14.17 3.63 5.00
N ARG A 85 13.54 2.51 5.33
CA ARG A 85 14.28 1.30 5.70
C ARG A 85 14.94 0.64 4.49
N GLU A 86 14.29 0.66 3.33
CA GLU A 86 14.84 0.15 2.08
C GLU A 86 16.11 0.93 1.66
N GLU A 87 16.06 2.25 1.77
CA GLU A 87 17.22 3.11 1.49
C GLU A 87 18.35 2.95 2.51
N ASP A 88 18.04 2.86 3.80
CA ASP A 88 19.05 2.62 4.84
C ASP A 88 19.77 1.27 4.64
N LEU A 89 19.01 0.24 4.30
CA LEU A 89 19.53 -1.08 3.99
C LEU A 89 20.38 -1.09 2.71
N SER A 90 19.93 -0.36 1.67
CA SER A 90 20.67 -0.22 0.41
C SER A 90 22.00 0.48 0.62
N LEU A 91 22.04 1.52 1.45
CA LEU A 91 23.29 2.20 1.83
C LEU A 91 24.21 1.33 2.69
N ALA A 92 23.65 0.55 3.62
CA ALA A 92 24.42 -0.41 4.41
C ALA A 92 25.06 -1.48 3.51
N THR A 93 24.30 -2.01 2.56
CA THR A 93 24.77 -3.01 1.58
C THR A 93 25.86 -2.43 0.66
N ALA A 94 25.67 -1.20 0.16
CA ALA A 94 26.67 -0.52 -0.65
C ALA A 94 27.96 -0.24 0.12
N ALA A 95 27.88 0.04 1.43
CA ALA A 95 29.06 0.21 2.28
C ALA A 95 29.83 -1.11 2.45
N ILE A 96 29.15 -2.25 2.57
CA ILE A 96 29.77 -3.58 2.66
C ILE A 96 30.38 -3.97 1.30
N GLY A 97 29.67 -3.74 0.19
CA GLY A 97 30.18 -4.01 -1.16
C GLY A 97 31.41 -3.19 -1.54
N GLY A 98 31.51 -1.95 -1.03
CA GLY A 98 32.70 -1.10 -1.23
C GLY A 98 33.94 -1.53 -0.44
N LEU A 99 33.78 -2.27 0.66
CA LEU A 99 34.91 -2.80 1.45
C LEU A 99 35.55 -4.04 0.80
N ASN A 100 34.80 -4.79 -0.02
CA ASN A 100 35.31 -5.97 -0.73
C ASN A 100 36.14 -5.65 -1.98
N LEU A 101 36.28 -4.37 -2.35
CA LEU A 101 37.11 -3.93 -3.49
C LEU A 101 38.48 -3.36 -3.05
N SER A 102 38.81 -3.41 -1.76
CA SER A 102 40.08 -2.88 -1.22
C SER A 102 40.94 -3.91 -0.48
N ALA A 103 40.69 -5.21 -0.68
CA ALA A 103 41.54 -6.28 -0.15
C ALA A 103 42.41 -6.86 -1.28
N GLU A 104 43.67 -6.42 -1.28
CA GLU A 104 44.88 -7.10 -1.79
C GLU A 104 45.00 -7.39 -3.30
N SER A 105 45.77 -6.51 -3.96
CA SER A 105 46.69 -6.93 -5.01
C SER A 105 48.11 -6.79 -4.47
N ASP A 106 48.59 -7.81 -3.77
CA ASP A 106 50.01 -8.06 -3.58
C ASP A 106 50.19 -9.59 -3.69
N GLU A 107 50.95 -10.01 -4.70
CA GLU A 107 51.34 -11.41 -4.90
C GLU A 107 52.33 -11.82 -3.80
N ASP A 108 52.07 -12.93 -3.10
CA ASP A 108 53.11 -13.90 -2.72
C ASP A 108 52.49 -15.20 -2.17
N ASP A 109 53.04 -16.32 -2.63
CA ASP A 109 52.67 -17.71 -2.35
C ASP A 109 52.61 -18.07 -0.85
N ASN A 110 51.56 -18.81 -0.42
CA ASN A 110 51.70 -20.14 0.21
C ASN A 110 50.36 -20.78 0.62
N VAL A 111 50.36 -22.11 0.57
CA VAL A 111 49.27 -23.07 0.80
C VAL A 111 48.78 -23.08 2.25
N ASP A 112 47.47 -22.92 2.47
CA ASP A 112 46.65 -23.89 3.20
C ASP A 112 45.14 -23.60 3.07
N ARG A 113 44.37 -24.68 3.15
CA ARG A 113 42.98 -24.82 2.69
C ARG A 113 42.00 -24.58 3.84
N ASP A 114 41.16 -23.56 3.73
CA ASP A 114 39.90 -23.44 4.49
C ASP A 114 38.76 -22.91 3.58
N ASP A 115 37.82 -23.80 3.25
CA ASP A 115 36.63 -23.54 2.45
C ASP A 115 35.57 -22.77 3.30
N HIS A 116 35.64 -21.44 3.32
CA HIS A 116 34.52 -20.60 3.77
C HIS A 116 33.73 -20.08 2.56
N PRO A 117 32.40 -20.30 2.45
CA PRO A 117 31.63 -19.83 1.32
C PRO A 117 31.48 -18.30 1.42
N VAL A 118 32.24 -17.58 0.60
CA VAL A 118 32.10 -16.13 0.44
C VAL A 118 30.74 -15.86 -0.21
N LEU A 119 29.73 -15.57 0.60
CA LEU A 119 28.40 -15.19 0.12
C LEU A 119 28.54 -13.91 -0.72
N SER A 120 28.29 -14.02 -2.02
CA SER A 120 28.31 -12.90 -2.97
C SER A 120 27.52 -11.71 -2.43
N ALA A 121 27.95 -10.47 -2.73
CA ALA A 121 27.23 -9.25 -2.38
C ALA A 121 25.76 -9.29 -2.81
N ALA A 122 25.43 -10.02 -3.88
CA ALA A 122 24.05 -10.27 -4.32
C ALA A 122 23.26 -11.17 -3.35
N ALA A 123 23.90 -12.17 -2.74
CA ALA A 123 23.30 -13.04 -1.73
C ALA A 123 23.10 -12.30 -0.39
N VAL A 124 24.05 -11.44 0.01
CA VAL A 124 23.90 -10.57 1.19
C VAL A 124 22.82 -9.52 0.95
N ALA A 125 22.74 -8.91 -0.24
CA ALA A 125 21.65 -8.01 -0.62
C ALA A 125 20.28 -8.71 -0.67
N ALA A 126 20.22 -9.97 -1.12
CA ALA A 126 19.00 -10.77 -1.12
C ALA A 126 18.57 -11.17 0.30
N ALA A 127 19.52 -11.55 1.16
CA ALA A 127 19.27 -11.83 2.58
C ALA A 127 18.85 -10.57 3.34
N ALA A 128 19.46 -9.42 3.05
CA ALA A 128 19.07 -8.11 3.59
C ALA A 128 17.65 -7.72 3.12
N ARG A 129 17.30 -7.86 1.83
CA ARG A 129 15.92 -7.63 1.35
C ARG A 129 14.91 -8.56 2.02
N SER A 130 15.35 -9.73 2.48
CA SER A 130 14.50 -10.66 3.24
C SER A 130 14.15 -10.15 4.65
N THR A 131 14.91 -9.20 5.22
CA THR A 131 14.62 -8.62 6.56
C THR A 131 13.49 -7.59 6.54
N LEU A 132 13.20 -6.99 5.37
CA LEU A 132 12.05 -6.08 5.19
C LEU A 132 10.75 -6.82 4.90
N ARG A 133 10.88 -8.04 4.35
CA ARG A 133 9.79 -9.00 4.19
C ARG A 133 9.48 -9.63 5.55
N PRO A 134 8.24 -10.10 5.82
CA PRO A 134 7.99 -10.93 6.99
C PRO A 134 9.04 -12.05 7.06
N PRO A 135 9.77 -12.17 8.18
CA PRO A 135 10.83 -13.16 8.30
C PRO A 135 10.25 -14.55 8.07
N SER A 136 11.01 -15.40 7.36
CA SER A 136 10.66 -16.83 7.32
C SER A 136 10.62 -17.35 8.75
N LEU A 137 9.71 -18.30 9.03
CA LEU A 137 9.59 -18.89 10.37
C LEU A 137 10.95 -19.36 10.89
N GLN A 138 11.82 -19.81 9.98
CA GLN A 138 13.21 -20.17 10.26
C GLN A 138 14.06 -19.01 10.80
N ALA A 139 14.03 -17.82 10.17
CA ALA A 139 14.80 -16.67 10.64
C ALA A 139 14.37 -16.19 12.04
N LEU A 140 13.07 -16.27 12.36
CA LEU A 140 12.58 -15.94 13.71
C LEU A 140 12.98 -16.97 14.77
N LEU A 141 13.10 -18.24 14.40
CA LEU A 141 13.54 -19.29 15.31
C LEU A 141 15.05 -19.26 15.56
N GLU A 142 15.83 -18.80 14.59
CA GLU A 142 17.29 -18.65 14.71
C GLU A 142 17.67 -17.44 15.59
N ASP A 143 16.81 -16.42 15.70
CA ASP A 143 17.01 -15.21 16.52
C ASP A 143 16.74 -15.40 18.04
N VAL A 144 16.53 -16.63 18.52
CA VAL A 144 16.41 -16.91 19.96
C VAL A 144 17.81 -16.75 20.61
N PRO A 145 18.01 -15.80 21.54
CA PRO A 145 19.30 -15.65 22.21
C PRO A 145 19.60 -16.90 23.01
N ASN A 146 20.63 -17.64 22.64
CA ASN A 146 21.11 -18.78 23.40
C ASN A 146 21.68 -18.26 24.75
N PRO A 147 21.14 -18.62 25.92
CA PRO A 147 21.53 -18.03 27.20
C PRO A 147 22.86 -18.58 27.76
N ALA A 148 23.79 -18.97 26.89
CA ALA A 148 25.01 -19.67 27.27
C ALA A 148 26.25 -19.10 26.56
N ALA A 149 26.64 -17.87 26.91
CA ALA A 149 28.02 -17.41 26.74
C ALA A 149 28.34 -16.32 27.78
N VAL A 150 28.68 -16.77 28.99
CA VAL A 150 29.30 -15.94 30.02
C VAL A 150 30.75 -15.66 29.60
N PRO A 151 31.21 -14.40 29.46
CA PRO A 151 32.64 -14.14 29.28
C PRO A 151 33.34 -14.38 30.62
N ARG A 152 34.18 -15.41 30.68
CA ARG A 152 35.06 -15.68 31.82
C ARG A 152 36.12 -14.59 31.91
N SER A 153 36.13 -13.84 33.00
CA SER A 153 37.24 -12.99 33.41
C SER A 153 38.41 -13.86 33.87
N SER A 154 39.47 -13.96 33.05
CA SER A 154 40.77 -14.44 33.50
C SER A 154 41.63 -13.24 33.90
N SER A 155 41.82 -13.10 35.21
CA SER A 155 42.82 -12.26 35.84
C SER A 155 44.22 -12.78 35.52
N SER A 156 45.11 -11.91 35.05
CA SER A 156 46.56 -12.10 35.20
C SER A 156 47.20 -10.73 35.37
N GLY A 157 47.69 -10.48 36.58
CA GLY A 157 48.48 -9.30 36.91
C GLY A 157 49.87 -9.36 36.28
N GLY A 158 50.43 -8.18 36.06
CA GLY A 158 51.77 -7.99 35.52
C GLY A 158 52.06 -6.50 35.39
N ASP A 159 52.60 -5.93 36.46
CA ASP A 159 53.15 -4.59 36.51
C ASP A 159 54.34 -4.46 35.55
N SER A 160 54.44 -3.35 34.83
CA SER A 160 55.72 -2.76 34.41
C SER A 160 55.53 -1.31 33.97
N GLU A 161 56.08 -0.40 34.76
CA GLU A 161 56.32 0.99 34.40
C GLU A 161 57.27 1.08 33.20
N GLY A 162 56.89 1.89 32.21
CA GLY A 162 57.73 2.21 31.07
C GLY A 162 57.35 3.58 30.51
N LYS A 163 57.93 4.64 31.07
CA LYS A 163 57.93 5.97 30.47
C LYS A 163 58.64 5.89 29.12
N SER A 164 57.94 6.21 28.03
CA SER A 164 58.61 6.76 26.85
C SER A 164 57.70 7.75 26.13
N LYS A 165 58.25 8.96 25.97
CA LYS A 165 57.71 10.05 25.17
C LYS A 165 57.51 9.57 23.72
N CYS A 166 56.37 9.86 23.12
CA CYS A 166 56.32 10.11 21.68
C CYS A 166 55.54 11.41 21.46
N GLY A 167 56.27 12.47 21.10
CA GLY A 167 55.70 13.67 20.54
C GLY A 167 55.31 13.46 19.08
N PHE A 168 54.36 14.28 18.64
CA PHE A 168 54.22 14.81 17.28
C PHE A 168 54.33 13.83 16.10
N MET A 169 53.19 13.26 15.68
CA MET A 169 52.71 13.23 14.27
C MET A 169 51.54 12.24 14.12
N PHE A 170 50.31 12.65 14.46
CA PHE A 170 49.08 11.95 14.05
C PHE A 170 47.98 12.97 13.77
N GLY A 171 48.20 13.80 12.74
CA GLY A 171 47.30 14.87 12.31
C GLY A 171 46.53 14.61 11.01
N SER A 172 46.42 13.36 10.53
CA SER A 172 45.79 13.09 9.23
C SER A 172 44.75 11.95 9.21
N TYR A 173 44.78 11.02 10.16
CA TYR A 173 43.92 9.83 10.11
C TYR A 173 42.54 9.98 10.79
N ILE A 174 42.31 11.07 11.54
CA ILE A 174 41.00 11.33 12.19
C ILE A 174 40.07 12.19 11.31
N CYS A 175 40.59 12.95 10.35
CA CYS A 175 39.77 13.83 9.50
C CYS A 175 39.06 13.09 8.35
N ARG A 176 39.53 11.91 7.94
CA ARG A 176 38.96 11.17 6.79
C ARG A 176 37.68 10.42 7.15
N ALA A 177 37.58 9.90 8.38
CA ALA A 177 36.37 9.24 8.86
C ALA A 177 35.20 10.22 9.16
N ALA A 178 35.48 11.50 9.43
CA ALA A 178 34.46 12.51 9.67
C ALA A 178 33.83 13.05 8.37
N ALA A 179 34.64 13.25 7.32
CA ALA A 179 34.16 13.70 6.01
C ALA A 179 33.29 12.64 5.30
N ASP A 180 33.66 11.36 5.40
CA ASP A 180 32.87 10.26 4.81
C ASP A 180 31.51 10.06 5.48
N LYS A 181 31.41 10.32 6.80
CA LYS A 181 30.16 10.18 7.59
C LYS A 181 29.15 11.31 7.34
N THR A 182 29.60 12.53 7.12
CA THR A 182 28.72 13.66 6.74
C THR A 182 28.16 13.47 5.34
N SER A 183 28.94 12.87 4.43
CA SER A 183 28.46 12.50 3.08
C SER A 183 27.33 11.46 3.13
N LYS A 184 27.40 10.48 4.04
CA LYS A 184 26.36 9.44 4.21
C LYS A 184 25.04 10.03 4.72
N SER A 185 25.09 11.01 5.63
CA SER A 185 23.87 11.66 6.17
C SER A 185 23.06 12.40 5.12
N TRP A 186 23.74 13.10 4.21
CA TRP A 186 23.08 13.83 3.14
C TRP A 186 22.53 12.88 2.08
N LYS A 187 23.27 11.80 1.77
CA LYS A 187 22.88 10.78 0.79
C LYS A 187 21.56 10.10 1.17
N LEU A 188 21.41 9.60 2.41
CA LEU A 188 20.16 8.96 2.84
C LEU A 188 18.96 9.91 2.71
N LYS A 189 19.08 11.13 3.22
CA LYS A 189 17.99 12.11 3.19
C LYS A 189 17.62 12.48 1.75
N HIS A 190 18.60 12.64 0.87
CA HIS A 190 18.37 12.94 -0.54
C HIS A 190 17.65 11.80 -1.25
N ASN A 191 18.14 10.56 -1.11
CA ASN A 191 17.51 9.38 -1.70
C ASN A 191 16.06 9.21 -1.23
N VAL A 192 15.81 9.37 0.07
CA VAL A 192 14.45 9.27 0.62
C VAL A 192 13.54 10.35 0.04
N ILE A 193 14.02 11.59 -0.12
CA ILE A 193 13.22 12.67 -0.72
C ILE A 193 12.92 12.37 -2.19
N GLU A 194 13.88 11.84 -2.93
CA GLU A 194 13.72 11.42 -4.32
C GLU A 194 12.67 10.30 -4.45
N ALA A 195 12.79 9.24 -3.66
CA ALA A 195 11.83 8.13 -3.62
C ALA A 195 10.41 8.59 -3.20
N VAL A 196 10.30 9.55 -2.29
CA VAL A 196 8.99 10.15 -1.95
C VAL A 196 8.43 10.99 -3.09
N ASN A 197 9.27 11.68 -3.87
CA ASN A 197 8.80 12.40 -5.07
C ASN A 197 8.32 11.43 -6.16
N GLU A 198 9.01 10.30 -6.35
CA GLU A 198 8.57 9.22 -7.24
C GLU A 198 7.20 8.69 -6.81
N LEU A 199 7.01 8.39 -5.52
CA LEU A 199 5.72 7.97 -4.97
C LEU A 199 4.60 9.00 -5.23
N ILE A 200 4.88 10.30 -5.13
CA ILE A 200 3.89 11.35 -5.45
C ILE A 200 3.51 11.30 -6.94
N GLN A 201 4.49 11.08 -7.81
CA GLN A 201 4.27 10.97 -9.25
C GLN A 201 3.46 9.71 -9.60
N ASP A 202 3.74 8.58 -8.95
CA ASP A 202 2.99 7.33 -9.12
C ASP A 202 1.52 7.49 -8.70
N ILE A 203 1.26 8.11 -7.53
CA ILE A 203 -0.11 8.39 -7.09
C ILE A 203 -0.84 9.29 -8.09
N SER A 204 -0.13 10.21 -8.75
CA SER A 204 -0.73 11.10 -9.75
C SER A 204 -1.09 10.37 -11.06
N THR A 205 -0.24 9.45 -11.51
CA THR A 205 -0.36 8.72 -12.79
C THR A 205 -1.11 7.40 -12.70
N CYS A 206 -1.40 6.89 -11.50
CA CYS A 206 -2.03 5.58 -11.28
C CYS A 206 -3.32 5.34 -12.08
N HIS A 207 -4.14 6.36 -12.33
CA HIS A 207 -5.38 6.19 -13.07
C HIS A 207 -5.14 5.96 -14.56
N GLU A 208 -4.15 6.65 -15.15
CA GLU A 208 -3.77 6.51 -16.55
C GLU A 208 -3.21 5.11 -16.80
N GLN A 209 -2.33 4.64 -15.90
CA GLN A 209 -1.75 3.29 -15.93
C GLN A 209 -2.82 2.19 -15.85
N ILE A 210 -3.82 2.35 -14.98
CA ILE A 210 -4.95 1.42 -14.89
C ILE A 210 -5.81 1.51 -16.16
N ALA A 211 -6.05 2.71 -16.69
CA ALA A 211 -6.88 2.92 -17.87
C ALA A 211 -6.27 2.30 -19.14
N GLU A 212 -4.94 2.24 -19.25
CA GLU A 212 -4.26 1.57 -20.37
C GLU A 212 -4.61 0.08 -20.49
N GLN A 213 -4.84 -0.60 -19.36
CA GLN A 213 -5.18 -2.02 -19.27
C GLN A 213 -6.62 -2.32 -19.71
N ALA A 214 -7.48 -1.30 -19.88
CA ALA A 214 -8.90 -1.48 -20.18
C ALA A 214 -9.19 -2.27 -21.47
N VAL A 215 -8.28 -2.21 -22.44
CA VAL A 215 -8.41 -2.89 -23.75
C VAL A 215 -8.38 -4.40 -23.63
N GLU A 216 -7.64 -4.91 -22.64
CA GLU A 216 -7.42 -6.33 -22.45
C GLU A 216 -8.62 -6.97 -21.75
N HIS A 217 -9.31 -6.21 -20.90
CA HIS A 217 -10.44 -6.67 -20.10
C HIS A 217 -11.81 -6.38 -20.70
N ILE A 218 -11.95 -5.35 -21.55
CA ILE A 218 -13.23 -4.97 -22.16
C ILE A 218 -13.24 -5.39 -23.63
N HIS A 219 -14.22 -6.21 -23.99
CA HIS A 219 -14.45 -6.64 -25.37
C HIS A 219 -15.63 -5.95 -26.04
N GLN A 220 -15.82 -6.22 -27.33
CA GLN A 220 -16.89 -5.63 -28.12
C GLN A 220 -18.26 -6.19 -27.70
N ASN A 221 -19.26 -5.32 -27.65
CA ASN A 221 -20.66 -5.61 -27.36
C ASN A 221 -20.92 -6.22 -25.98
N GLU A 222 -20.01 -5.99 -25.03
CA GLU A 222 -20.23 -6.37 -23.64
C GLU A 222 -21.14 -5.37 -22.92
N VAL A 223 -21.81 -5.88 -21.88
CA VAL A 223 -22.59 -5.08 -20.94
C VAL A 223 -21.85 -5.08 -19.59
N ILE A 224 -21.41 -3.91 -19.17
CA ILE A 224 -20.66 -3.70 -17.93
C ILE A 224 -21.57 -3.07 -16.88
N LEU A 225 -21.55 -3.58 -15.66
CA LEU A 225 -22.24 -2.94 -14.52
C LEU A 225 -21.24 -2.23 -13.61
N THR A 226 -21.56 -0.99 -13.22
CA THR A 226 -20.80 -0.19 -12.25
C THR A 226 -21.73 0.40 -11.19
N LEU A 227 -21.18 0.75 -10.02
CA LEU A 227 -21.92 1.36 -8.92
C LEU A 227 -21.21 2.61 -8.43
N GLY A 228 -22.00 3.67 -8.18
CA GLY A 228 -21.51 4.94 -7.62
C GLY A 228 -20.64 5.75 -8.59
N ASN A 229 -19.85 6.68 -8.04
CA ASN A 229 -18.90 7.47 -8.82
C ASN A 229 -17.46 7.10 -8.44
N SER A 230 -16.70 6.61 -9.42
CA SER A 230 -15.27 6.38 -9.28
C SER A 230 -14.52 6.93 -10.47
N ARG A 231 -13.61 7.87 -10.21
CA ARG A 231 -12.76 8.48 -11.22
C ARG A 231 -11.90 7.45 -11.97
N THR A 232 -11.39 6.43 -11.26
CA THR A 232 -10.60 5.35 -11.87
C THR A 232 -11.44 4.54 -12.84
N VAL A 233 -12.70 4.22 -12.49
CA VAL A 233 -13.62 3.48 -13.37
C VAL A 233 -14.02 4.32 -14.57
N MET A 234 -14.28 5.62 -14.37
CA MET A 234 -14.57 6.54 -15.46
C MET A 234 -13.44 6.58 -16.49
N GLU A 235 -12.20 6.83 -16.05
CA GLU A 235 -11.04 6.91 -16.94
C GLU A 235 -10.79 5.56 -17.65
N PHE A 236 -10.97 4.44 -16.95
CA PHE A 236 -10.88 3.09 -17.52
C PHE A 236 -11.89 2.83 -18.64
N LEU A 237 -13.17 3.19 -18.45
CA LEU A 237 -14.20 3.04 -19.47
C LEU A 237 -13.99 4.00 -20.65
N CYS A 238 -13.56 5.23 -20.38
CA CYS A 238 -13.23 6.20 -21.43
C CYS A 238 -12.07 5.71 -22.31
N ALA A 239 -11.00 5.17 -21.72
CA ALA A 239 -9.86 4.64 -22.47
C ALA A 239 -10.26 3.47 -23.39
N ALA A 240 -11.17 2.59 -22.93
CA ALA A 240 -11.69 1.51 -23.78
C ALA A 240 -12.48 2.06 -24.99
N LYS A 241 -13.24 3.14 -24.79
CA LYS A 241 -14.01 3.81 -25.86
C LYS A 241 -13.10 4.50 -26.88
N GLU A 242 -12.07 5.21 -26.41
CA GLU A 242 -11.09 5.90 -27.26
C GLU A 242 -10.38 4.91 -28.21
N LYS A 243 -10.14 3.69 -27.75
CA LYS A 243 -9.61 2.58 -28.57
C LYS A 243 -10.68 1.86 -29.42
N LYS A 244 -11.81 2.54 -29.68
CA LYS A 244 -12.90 2.15 -30.59
C LYS A 244 -13.68 0.87 -30.20
N ARG A 245 -13.72 0.51 -28.91
CA ARG A 245 -14.64 -0.54 -28.44
C ARG A 245 -16.06 0.01 -28.33
N SER A 246 -17.06 -0.74 -28.79
CA SER A 246 -18.47 -0.44 -28.51
C SER A 246 -18.98 -1.39 -27.43
N PHE A 247 -19.39 -0.85 -26.30
CA PHE A 247 -19.98 -1.60 -25.20
C PHE A 247 -21.06 -0.74 -24.52
N ARG A 248 -21.88 -1.37 -23.69
CA ARG A 248 -22.96 -0.71 -22.94
C ARG A 248 -22.61 -0.72 -21.45
N VAL A 249 -22.94 0.36 -20.75
CA VAL A 249 -22.66 0.49 -19.31
C VAL A 249 -23.96 0.66 -18.54
N PHE A 250 -24.20 -0.20 -17.58
CA PHE A 250 -25.25 -0.03 -16.58
C PHE A 250 -24.62 0.63 -15.35
N VAL A 251 -25.20 1.74 -14.92
CA VAL A 251 -24.74 2.50 -13.76
C VAL A 251 -25.82 2.46 -12.69
N ALA A 252 -25.51 1.85 -11.55
CA ALA A 252 -26.37 1.93 -10.38
C ALA A 252 -26.26 3.31 -9.71
N GLU A 253 -27.40 3.88 -9.32
CA GLU A 253 -27.48 5.24 -8.78
C GLU A 253 -26.70 5.42 -7.46
N GLY A 254 -26.65 4.41 -6.60
CA GLY A 254 -25.96 4.47 -5.30
C GLY A 254 -26.68 5.38 -4.30
N ALA A 255 -27.92 5.05 -3.97
CA ALA A 255 -28.68 5.70 -2.90
C ALA A 255 -27.94 5.50 -1.55
N PRO A 256 -27.88 6.51 -0.66
CA PRO A 256 -28.61 7.78 -0.68
C PRO A 256 -27.91 8.96 -1.38
N ARG A 257 -26.66 8.80 -1.83
CA ARG A 257 -25.87 9.93 -2.38
C ARG A 257 -26.06 10.16 -3.86
N TYR A 258 -26.71 9.23 -4.58
CA TYR A 258 -27.00 9.31 -6.02
C TYR A 258 -25.77 9.68 -6.89
N GLN A 259 -24.57 9.28 -6.46
CA GLN A 259 -23.32 9.64 -7.13
C GLN A 259 -23.25 9.01 -8.54
N GLY A 260 -23.96 7.90 -8.79
CA GLY A 260 -24.05 7.27 -10.10
C GLY A 260 -24.62 8.19 -11.18
N HIS A 261 -25.47 9.16 -10.82
CA HIS A 261 -26.01 10.13 -11.79
C HIS A 261 -24.92 11.03 -12.36
N VAL A 262 -23.95 11.44 -11.54
CA VAL A 262 -22.80 12.26 -11.97
C VAL A 262 -21.96 11.48 -12.97
N LEU A 263 -21.62 10.23 -12.62
CA LEU A 263 -20.85 9.34 -13.50
C LEU A 263 -21.57 9.10 -14.82
N ALA A 264 -22.88 8.81 -14.78
CA ALA A 264 -23.67 8.57 -15.98
C ALA A 264 -23.67 9.80 -16.91
N LYS A 265 -23.79 11.01 -16.37
CA LYS A 265 -23.71 12.26 -17.14
C LYS A 265 -22.34 12.43 -17.82
N GLU A 266 -21.26 12.15 -17.10
CA GLU A 266 -19.89 12.24 -17.62
C GLU A 266 -19.63 11.21 -18.73
N LEU A 267 -20.11 9.97 -18.56
CA LEU A 267 -19.97 8.92 -19.58
C LEU A 267 -20.77 9.23 -20.85
N VAL A 268 -21.98 9.79 -20.74
CA VAL A 268 -22.78 10.24 -21.90
C VAL A 268 -22.08 11.36 -22.64
N ALA A 269 -21.50 12.33 -21.92
CA ALA A 269 -20.73 13.41 -22.53
C ALA A 269 -19.52 12.89 -23.35
N ARG A 270 -18.99 11.71 -23.00
CA ARG A 270 -17.91 11.02 -23.71
C ARG A 270 -18.39 10.06 -24.81
N GLY A 271 -19.69 10.00 -25.08
CA GLY A 271 -20.28 9.20 -26.16
C GLY A 271 -20.40 7.69 -25.86
N LEU A 272 -20.50 7.32 -24.58
CA LEU A 272 -20.79 5.96 -24.14
C LEU A 272 -22.30 5.73 -24.02
N GLN A 273 -22.75 4.53 -24.41
CA GLN A 273 -24.14 4.12 -24.22
C GLN A 273 -24.32 3.70 -22.76
N THR A 274 -24.89 4.58 -21.94
CA THR A 274 -25.15 4.31 -20.53
C THR A 274 -26.63 4.14 -20.24
N THR A 275 -26.94 3.32 -19.23
CA THR A 275 -28.29 3.14 -18.70
C THR A 275 -28.20 3.24 -17.19
N VAL A 276 -28.96 4.13 -16.58
CA VAL A 276 -29.03 4.25 -15.13
C VAL A 276 -30.06 3.27 -14.59
N ILE A 277 -29.72 2.58 -13.51
CA ILE A 277 -30.59 1.64 -12.82
C ILE A 277 -30.67 1.99 -11.34
N THR A 278 -31.77 1.61 -10.70
CA THR A 278 -31.89 1.70 -9.24
C THR A 278 -31.14 0.56 -8.57
N ASP A 279 -30.72 0.76 -7.32
CA ASP A 279 -29.94 -0.26 -6.60
C ASP A 279 -30.74 -1.56 -6.39
N SER A 280 -32.06 -1.46 -6.24
CA SER A 280 -32.96 -2.61 -6.15
C SER A 280 -33.08 -3.41 -7.46
N ALA A 281 -32.90 -2.74 -8.61
CA ALA A 281 -32.97 -3.39 -9.92
C ALA A 281 -31.70 -4.16 -10.29
N ILE A 282 -30.61 -4.03 -9.53
CA ILE A 282 -29.33 -4.67 -9.80
C ILE A 282 -29.50 -6.19 -9.96
N PHE A 283 -30.21 -6.83 -9.02
CA PHE A 283 -30.40 -8.29 -9.06
C PHE A 283 -31.18 -8.77 -10.28
N ALA A 284 -32.13 -7.99 -10.79
CA ALA A 284 -32.87 -8.34 -12.01
C ALA A 284 -32.00 -8.15 -13.26
N MET A 285 -31.24 -7.06 -13.31
CA MET A 285 -30.46 -6.65 -14.48
C MET A 285 -29.15 -7.42 -14.64
N ILE A 286 -28.60 -7.98 -13.56
CA ILE A 286 -27.30 -8.67 -13.58
C ILE A 286 -27.28 -9.92 -14.49
N SER A 287 -28.44 -10.53 -14.74
CA SER A 287 -28.59 -11.64 -15.70
C SER A 287 -28.19 -11.29 -17.13
N ARG A 288 -28.15 -9.99 -17.46
CA ARG A 288 -27.78 -9.46 -18.78
C ARG A 288 -26.38 -8.84 -18.82
N VAL A 289 -25.70 -8.82 -17.68
CA VAL A 289 -24.39 -8.19 -17.51
C VAL A 289 -23.30 -9.24 -17.69
N ASN A 290 -22.25 -8.90 -18.44
CA ASN A 290 -21.11 -9.79 -18.66
C ASN A 290 -20.05 -9.67 -17.57
N MET A 291 -19.88 -8.45 -17.01
CA MET A 291 -18.86 -8.17 -16.01
C MET A 291 -19.27 -6.99 -15.12
N VAL A 292 -18.91 -7.06 -13.84
CA VAL A 292 -19.05 -5.95 -12.89
C VAL A 292 -17.69 -5.30 -12.68
N ILE A 293 -17.58 -3.99 -12.92
CA ILE A 293 -16.36 -3.21 -12.67
C ILE A 293 -16.65 -2.13 -11.64
N VAL A 294 -15.89 -2.14 -10.55
CA VAL A 294 -16.13 -1.26 -9.41
C VAL A 294 -14.85 -0.64 -8.89
N GLY A 295 -14.96 0.55 -8.29
CA GLY A 295 -13.86 1.17 -7.57
C GLY A 295 -13.86 0.74 -6.10
N ALA A 296 -12.66 0.61 -5.52
CA ALA A 296 -12.50 0.46 -4.07
C ALA A 296 -12.20 1.79 -3.39
N HIS A 297 -12.59 1.93 -2.12
CA HIS A 297 -12.03 2.92 -1.21
C HIS A 297 -10.68 2.44 -0.68
N ALA A 298 -10.63 1.20 -0.19
CA ALA A 298 -9.42 0.55 0.30
C ALA A 298 -9.49 -0.99 0.11
N VAL A 299 -8.33 -1.64 0.02
CA VAL A 299 -8.21 -3.12 -0.06
C VAL A 299 -7.39 -3.60 1.12
N MET A 300 -7.86 -4.57 1.87
CA MET A 300 -7.22 -5.03 3.10
C MET A 300 -6.25 -6.19 2.89
N ALA A 301 -5.48 -6.52 3.94
CA ALA A 301 -4.51 -7.61 3.93
C ALA A 301 -5.09 -8.99 3.61
N ASN A 302 -6.36 -9.21 3.96
CA ASN A 302 -7.06 -10.46 3.63
C ASN A 302 -7.62 -10.49 2.19
N GLY A 303 -7.41 -9.43 1.40
CA GLY A 303 -7.99 -9.26 0.06
C GLY A 303 -9.44 -8.78 0.08
N GLY A 304 -10.00 -8.46 1.25
CA GLY A 304 -11.33 -7.86 1.35
C GLY A 304 -11.31 -6.38 0.93
N VAL A 305 -12.43 -5.90 0.43
CA VAL A 305 -12.54 -4.57 -0.15
C VAL A 305 -13.48 -3.72 0.68
N ILE A 306 -13.03 -2.52 1.05
CA ILE A 306 -13.90 -1.47 1.57
C ILE A 306 -14.33 -0.60 0.40
N ALA A 307 -15.62 -0.40 0.26
CA ALA A 307 -16.18 0.42 -0.80
C ALA A 307 -17.39 1.20 -0.31
N PRO A 308 -17.93 2.14 -1.12
CA PRO A 308 -19.19 2.78 -0.81
C PRO A 308 -20.32 1.77 -0.60
N ILE A 309 -21.34 2.21 0.14
CA ILE A 309 -22.53 1.41 0.44
C ILE A 309 -23.17 0.78 -0.81
N GLY A 310 -23.70 -0.44 -0.64
CA GLY A 310 -24.41 -1.18 -1.69
C GLY A 310 -23.52 -2.13 -2.48
N LEU A 311 -22.19 -2.02 -2.36
CA LEU A 311 -21.29 -2.85 -3.15
C LEU A 311 -21.35 -4.34 -2.79
N ASN A 312 -21.56 -4.69 -1.51
CA ASN A 312 -21.68 -6.09 -1.11
C ASN A 312 -22.92 -6.76 -1.72
N MET A 313 -24.01 -6.01 -1.88
CA MET A 313 -25.21 -6.49 -2.59
C MET A 313 -24.91 -6.80 -4.06
N VAL A 314 -24.16 -5.94 -4.74
CA VAL A 314 -23.72 -6.17 -6.12
C VAL A 314 -22.82 -7.40 -6.21
N ALA A 315 -21.86 -7.52 -5.28
CA ALA A 315 -20.91 -8.64 -5.26
C ALA A 315 -21.62 -9.99 -5.00
N LEU A 316 -22.60 -10.01 -4.10
CA LEU A 316 -23.40 -11.19 -3.81
C LEU A 316 -24.27 -11.59 -5.02
N ALA A 317 -24.91 -10.60 -5.66
CA ALA A 317 -25.67 -10.81 -6.88
C ALA A 317 -24.77 -11.36 -8.01
N ALA A 318 -23.60 -10.76 -8.20
CA ALA A 318 -22.64 -11.17 -9.23
C ALA A 318 -22.21 -12.62 -9.03
N LYS A 319 -21.86 -12.99 -7.79
CA LYS A 319 -21.51 -14.37 -7.45
C LYS A 319 -22.66 -15.34 -7.71
N ARG A 320 -23.90 -14.97 -7.39
CA ARG A 320 -25.07 -15.83 -7.61
C ARG A 320 -25.32 -16.09 -9.10
N HIS A 321 -25.02 -15.10 -9.94
CA HIS A 321 -25.16 -15.18 -11.39
C HIS A 321 -23.88 -15.59 -12.13
N ALA A 322 -22.82 -15.98 -11.40
CA ALA A 322 -21.51 -16.33 -11.94
C ALA A 322 -20.91 -15.24 -12.86
N VAL A 323 -21.24 -13.97 -12.58
CA VAL A 323 -20.68 -12.81 -13.27
C VAL A 323 -19.37 -12.42 -12.59
N PRO A 324 -18.27 -12.23 -13.34
CA PRO A 324 -17.00 -11.80 -12.78
C PRO A 324 -17.10 -10.42 -12.14
N PHE A 325 -16.63 -10.33 -10.89
CA PHE A 325 -16.54 -9.10 -10.11
C PHE A 325 -15.10 -8.59 -10.08
N VAL A 326 -14.87 -7.47 -10.77
CA VAL A 326 -13.56 -6.86 -10.98
C VAL A 326 -13.43 -5.55 -10.23
N VAL A 327 -12.36 -5.41 -9.45
CA VAL A 327 -12.11 -4.24 -8.61
C VAL A 327 -10.91 -3.47 -9.13
N LEU A 328 -11.09 -2.18 -9.40
CA LEU A 328 -10.02 -1.25 -9.74
C LEU A 328 -9.49 -0.59 -8.47
N ALA A 329 -8.20 -0.78 -8.20
CA ALA A 329 -7.53 -0.17 -7.04
C ALA A 329 -6.09 0.17 -7.37
N GLY A 330 -5.65 1.40 -7.09
CA GLY A 330 -4.23 1.75 -7.13
C GLY A 330 -3.50 1.30 -5.87
N ILE A 331 -2.18 1.17 -5.94
CA ILE A 331 -1.33 0.72 -4.81
C ILE A 331 -1.54 1.56 -3.55
N HIS A 332 -1.84 2.86 -3.67
CA HIS A 332 -2.11 3.76 -2.54
C HIS A 332 -3.34 3.36 -1.70
N LYS A 333 -4.23 2.50 -2.23
CA LYS A 333 -5.42 1.98 -1.53
C LYS A 333 -5.18 0.65 -0.83
N LEU A 334 -4.02 0.01 -1.03
CA LEU A 334 -3.68 -1.26 -0.39
C LEU A 334 -3.33 -1.02 1.07
N CYS A 335 -4.10 -1.62 1.98
CA CYS A 335 -3.97 -1.51 3.42
C CYS A 335 -3.43 -2.82 3.99
N PRO A 336 -2.33 -2.78 4.76
CA PRO A 336 -1.78 -3.97 5.37
C PRO A 336 -2.50 -4.38 6.67
N LEU A 337 -3.56 -3.65 7.05
CA LEU A 337 -4.37 -3.95 8.24
C LEU A 337 -5.31 -5.13 7.98
N TYR A 338 -5.48 -5.96 9.01
CA TYR A 338 -6.44 -7.07 9.00
C TYR A 338 -7.79 -6.62 9.60
N PRO A 339 -8.93 -6.89 8.94
CA PRO A 339 -10.24 -6.61 9.52
C PRO A 339 -10.57 -7.65 10.59
N HIS A 340 -10.35 -7.32 11.85
CA HIS A 340 -10.85 -8.15 12.95
C HIS A 340 -12.38 -8.03 13.07
N ASN A 341 -12.92 -6.81 12.96
CA ASN A 341 -14.36 -6.51 12.94
C ASN A 341 -14.66 -5.43 11.87
N PRO A 342 -15.03 -5.81 10.64
CA PRO A 342 -15.18 -4.86 9.54
C PRO A 342 -16.36 -3.89 9.73
N GLU A 343 -17.45 -4.34 10.34
CA GLU A 343 -18.69 -3.55 10.48
C GLU A 343 -18.59 -2.43 11.53
N VAL A 344 -17.81 -2.65 12.60
CA VAL A 344 -17.75 -1.72 13.74
C VAL A 344 -16.56 -0.76 13.67
N LEU A 345 -15.41 -1.22 13.17
CA LEU A 345 -14.17 -0.44 13.26
C LEU A 345 -13.94 0.52 12.09
N LEU A 346 -14.63 0.30 10.97
CA LEU A 346 -14.30 0.97 9.70
C LEU A 346 -15.50 1.62 9.03
N ASN A 347 -16.72 1.37 9.52
CA ASN A 347 -17.90 2.00 8.99
C ASN A 347 -18.18 3.33 9.70
N GLU A 348 -18.24 4.40 8.91
CA GLU A 348 -18.59 5.72 9.41
C GLU A 348 -20.08 5.93 9.25
N LEU A 349 -20.78 6.24 10.34
CA LEU A 349 -22.17 6.62 10.30
C LEU A 349 -22.29 8.10 9.93
N LYS A 350 -22.95 8.36 8.81
CA LYS A 350 -23.22 9.70 8.30
C LYS A 350 -24.53 10.25 8.84
N SER A 351 -24.76 11.53 8.58
CA SER A 351 -25.98 12.19 9.00
C SER A 351 -27.20 11.49 8.36
N PRO A 352 -28.28 11.29 9.14
CA PRO A 352 -29.56 10.79 8.63
C PRO A 352 -30.22 11.70 7.58
N SER A 353 -29.75 12.95 7.46
CA SER A 353 -30.22 13.95 6.50
C SER A 353 -30.17 13.50 5.04
N ASP A 354 -29.23 12.62 4.70
CA ASP A 354 -29.09 12.10 3.33
C ASP A 354 -30.23 11.12 2.99
N LEU A 355 -30.85 10.52 4.02
CA LEU A 355 -31.93 9.54 3.87
C LEU A 355 -33.32 10.17 4.01
N LEU A 356 -33.48 11.08 4.98
CA LEU A 356 -34.75 11.71 5.32
C LEU A 356 -34.60 13.22 5.32
N ASP A 357 -35.55 13.91 4.68
CA ASP A 357 -35.68 15.34 4.85
C ASP A 357 -36.29 15.63 6.24
N PHE A 358 -35.64 16.51 7.00
CA PHE A 358 -36.02 16.76 8.41
C PHE A 358 -37.41 17.39 8.53
N GLY A 359 -37.90 18.06 7.49
CA GLY A 359 -39.21 18.71 7.51
C GLY A 359 -40.38 17.74 7.67
N GLU A 360 -40.32 16.56 7.04
CA GLU A 360 -41.45 15.61 6.99
C GLU A 360 -41.50 14.67 8.20
N PHE A 361 -40.36 14.40 8.83
CA PHE A 361 -40.22 13.43 9.92
C PHE A 361 -40.03 14.08 11.30
N SER A 362 -40.24 15.39 11.41
CA SER A 362 -40.12 16.12 12.69
C SER A 362 -41.03 15.52 13.77
N ASP A 363 -42.28 15.20 13.42
CA ASP A 363 -43.30 14.65 14.34
C ASP A 363 -42.94 13.29 14.96
N CYS A 364 -42.10 12.50 14.28
CA CYS A 364 -41.70 11.15 14.73
C CYS A 364 -40.30 11.10 15.34
N MET A 365 -39.54 12.21 15.25
CA MET A 365 -38.25 12.39 15.90
C MET A 365 -38.35 13.15 17.23
N ASP A 366 -39.58 13.47 17.67
CA ASP A 366 -39.85 14.33 18.82
C ASP A 366 -39.12 13.89 20.10
N PHE A 367 -38.28 14.80 20.60
CA PHE A 367 -37.50 14.71 21.84
C PHE A 367 -38.36 14.97 23.09
N GLY A 368 -39.69 15.05 22.94
CA GLY A 368 -40.64 15.50 23.95
C GLY A 368 -41.10 14.39 24.90
N SER A 369 -40.47 14.34 26.08
CA SER A 369 -41.03 13.87 27.37
C SER A 369 -41.75 12.51 27.40
N GLY A 370 -41.01 11.42 27.63
CA GLY A 370 -41.57 10.19 28.20
C GLY A 370 -40.75 8.92 27.97
N ALA A 371 -39.72 8.68 28.79
CA ALA A 371 -39.18 7.37 29.20
C ALA A 371 -39.34 6.13 28.28
N GLY A 372 -39.06 6.23 26.97
CA GLY A 372 -39.07 5.12 26.03
C GLY A 372 -37.97 5.29 24.98
N SER A 373 -37.33 4.18 24.60
CA SER A 373 -36.36 4.15 23.50
C SER A 373 -36.93 4.78 22.23
N HIS A 374 -36.09 5.46 21.44
CA HIS A 374 -36.46 6.00 20.13
C HIS A 374 -37.26 4.97 19.31
N LEU A 375 -38.50 5.30 18.94
CA LEU A 375 -39.34 4.42 18.11
C LEU A 375 -38.80 4.29 16.69
N LEU A 376 -38.14 5.34 16.19
CA LEU A 376 -37.46 5.36 14.90
C LEU A 376 -35.97 5.59 15.11
N HIS A 377 -35.15 4.65 14.67
CA HIS A 377 -33.70 4.75 14.68
C HIS A 377 -33.19 4.71 13.24
N VAL A 378 -32.65 5.84 12.76
CA VAL A 378 -32.18 5.99 11.38
C VAL A 378 -30.66 5.85 11.35
N VAL A 379 -30.18 4.92 10.53
CA VAL A 379 -28.74 4.64 10.38
C VAL A 379 -28.33 4.82 8.93
N ASN A 380 -27.29 5.62 8.70
CA ASN A 380 -26.73 5.86 7.38
C ASN A 380 -25.25 5.42 7.36
N PRO A 381 -24.95 4.16 7.01
CA PRO A 381 -23.57 3.71 6.87
C PRO A 381 -22.93 4.28 5.59
N ALA A 382 -21.69 4.76 5.68
CA ALA A 382 -20.97 5.31 4.55
C ALA A 382 -20.32 4.24 3.67
N PHE A 383 -19.81 3.19 4.29
CA PHE A 383 -18.99 2.16 3.66
C PHE A 383 -19.55 0.78 3.92
N ASP A 384 -19.19 -0.13 3.03
CA ASP A 384 -19.56 -1.53 3.05
C ASP A 384 -18.32 -2.38 2.83
N TYR A 385 -18.33 -3.59 3.40
CA TYR A 385 -17.20 -4.51 3.36
C TYR A 385 -17.54 -5.71 2.48
N VAL A 386 -16.80 -5.86 1.38
CA VAL A 386 -16.91 -6.99 0.47
C VAL A 386 -15.86 -8.03 0.82
N PRO A 387 -16.25 -9.26 1.21
CA PRO A 387 -15.30 -10.30 1.53
C PRO A 387 -14.52 -10.75 0.28
N PRO A 388 -13.25 -11.19 0.46
CA PRO A 388 -12.38 -11.59 -0.66
C PRO A 388 -12.97 -12.71 -1.52
N LYS A 389 -13.86 -13.55 -0.96
CA LYS A 389 -14.52 -14.67 -1.64
C LYS A 389 -15.52 -14.24 -2.73
N LEU A 390 -15.85 -12.96 -2.81
CA LEU A 390 -16.74 -12.40 -3.84
C LEU A 390 -15.96 -11.67 -4.95
N VAL A 391 -14.67 -11.38 -4.72
CA VAL A 391 -13.83 -10.68 -5.68
C VAL A 391 -13.15 -11.70 -6.58
N ASN A 392 -13.20 -11.49 -7.89
CA ASN A 392 -12.54 -12.37 -8.86
C ASN A 392 -11.18 -11.83 -9.28
N LEU A 393 -11.08 -10.53 -9.58
CA LEU A 393 -9.87 -9.92 -10.12
C LEU A 393 -9.66 -8.52 -9.52
N PHE A 394 -8.41 -8.22 -9.18
CA PHE A 394 -7.94 -6.86 -8.91
C PHE A 394 -7.14 -6.35 -10.08
N ILE A 395 -7.45 -5.14 -10.55
CA ILE A 395 -6.67 -4.43 -11.56
C ILE A 395 -5.92 -3.30 -10.85
N THR A 396 -4.60 -3.38 -10.84
CA THR A 396 -3.70 -2.42 -10.18
C THR A 396 -2.78 -1.73 -11.18
N ASP A 397 -2.14 -0.65 -10.73
CA ASP A 397 -1.20 0.20 -11.46
C ASP A 397 0.21 -0.40 -11.58
N THR A 398 0.42 -1.65 -11.15
CA THR A 398 1.74 -2.29 -11.17
C THR A 398 2.27 -2.35 -12.59
N SER A 399 3.41 -1.67 -12.80
CA SER A 399 4.02 -1.51 -14.11
C SER A 399 4.43 -2.87 -14.70
N ARG A 400 4.45 -2.93 -16.04
CA ARG A 400 4.91 -4.05 -16.89
C ARG A 400 6.21 -4.74 -16.44
N SER A 401 7.00 -4.11 -15.58
CA SER A 401 8.31 -4.54 -15.08
C SER A 401 8.25 -5.79 -14.17
N ASP A 402 7.20 -5.96 -13.36
CA ASP A 402 7.11 -7.10 -12.42
C ASP A 402 6.62 -8.39 -13.06
N VAL A 403 6.01 -8.31 -14.24
CA VAL A 403 5.54 -9.47 -15.00
C VAL A 403 6.71 -10.39 -15.39
N TYR A 404 7.91 -9.84 -15.62
CA TYR A 404 9.11 -10.64 -15.87
C TYR A 404 9.63 -11.37 -14.62
N LEU A 405 9.49 -10.78 -13.43
CA LEU A 405 9.84 -11.44 -12.15
C LEU A 405 8.83 -12.54 -11.80
N VAL A 406 7.55 -12.35 -12.11
CA VAL A 406 6.52 -13.38 -11.95
C VAL A 406 6.77 -14.53 -12.92
N LEU A 407 7.03 -14.26 -14.21
CA LEU A 407 7.37 -15.29 -15.20
C LEU A 407 8.65 -16.07 -14.84
N SER A 408 9.69 -15.39 -14.34
CA SER A 408 10.95 -16.04 -13.94
C SER A 408 10.77 -16.96 -12.72
N ASN A 409 9.88 -16.61 -11.79
CA ASN A 409 9.57 -17.45 -10.63
C ASN A 409 8.57 -18.58 -10.95
N TYR A 410 7.57 -18.34 -11.81
CA TYR A 410 6.60 -19.36 -12.21
C TYR A 410 7.23 -20.45 -13.08
N MET A 411 8.15 -20.10 -13.97
CA MET A 411 8.89 -21.07 -14.80
C MET A 411 9.91 -21.91 -14.02
N LYS A 412 10.30 -21.49 -12.81
CA LYS A 412 11.22 -22.25 -11.95
C LYS A 412 10.58 -23.46 -11.26
N ILE A 413 9.24 -23.56 -11.27
CA ILE A 413 8.48 -24.49 -10.41
C ILE A 413 7.89 -25.70 -11.18
N ARG A 414 7.87 -25.74 -12.53
CA ARG A 414 7.33 -26.90 -13.27
C ARG A 414 8.22 -27.39 -14.41
N ARG A 415 8.44 -28.72 -14.45
CA ARG A 415 9.22 -29.45 -15.46
C ARG A 415 8.62 -29.30 -16.88
N PRO A 416 9.46 -29.29 -17.94
CA PRO A 416 9.10 -28.79 -19.28
C PRO A 416 8.21 -29.70 -20.15
N ALA A 417 7.74 -30.86 -19.67
CA ALA A 417 7.15 -31.87 -20.55
C ALA A 417 5.63 -31.77 -20.81
N CYS A 418 4.88 -30.93 -20.08
CA CYS A 418 3.40 -30.88 -20.17
C CYS A 418 2.81 -29.57 -20.74
N ILE A 419 3.61 -28.77 -21.44
CA ILE A 419 3.20 -27.40 -21.84
C ILE A 419 2.21 -27.38 -23.01
N TYR A 420 2.35 -28.26 -24.01
CA TYR A 420 1.61 -28.11 -25.26
C TYR A 420 0.15 -28.56 -25.21
N LEU A 421 -0.20 -29.59 -24.43
CA LEU A 421 -1.59 -30.07 -24.33
C LEU A 421 -2.41 -29.27 -23.30
N TRP A 422 -1.75 -28.66 -22.32
CA TRP A 422 -2.38 -27.83 -21.30
C TRP A 422 -2.75 -26.42 -21.80
N LEU A 423 -1.98 -25.88 -22.77
CA LEU A 423 -2.22 -24.56 -23.37
C LEU A 423 -3.55 -24.48 -24.15
N HIS A 424 -4.07 -25.60 -24.67
CA HIS A 424 -5.25 -25.57 -25.54
C HIS A 424 -6.57 -25.65 -24.77
N LEU A 425 -6.59 -26.25 -23.58
CA LEU A 425 -7.78 -26.36 -22.72
C LEU A 425 -7.97 -25.16 -21.77
N MET A 426 -6.92 -24.39 -21.48
CA MET A 426 -7.00 -23.24 -20.55
C MET A 426 -7.37 -21.90 -21.19
N LYS A 427 -7.58 -21.81 -22.52
CA LYS A 427 -7.89 -20.55 -23.21
C LYS A 427 -9.12 -19.78 -22.69
N PHE A 428 -9.97 -20.37 -21.85
CA PHE A 428 -11.10 -19.68 -21.22
C PHE A 428 -10.89 -19.30 -19.74
N VAL A 429 -9.92 -19.93 -19.05
CA VAL A 429 -9.68 -19.69 -17.61
C VAL A 429 -8.37 -18.92 -17.37
N THR A 430 -7.36 -19.06 -18.22
CA THR A 430 -6.07 -18.35 -18.08
C THR A 430 -6.02 -16.99 -18.76
N VAL A 431 -7.03 -16.59 -19.54
CA VAL A 431 -7.05 -15.24 -20.14
C VAL A 431 -7.21 -14.16 -19.06
N PHE A 432 -7.84 -14.49 -17.92
CA PHE A 432 -7.97 -13.56 -16.79
C PHE A 432 -6.73 -13.50 -15.87
N ASP A 433 -5.84 -14.50 -15.89
CA ASP A 433 -4.70 -14.63 -14.97
C ASP A 433 -3.35 -14.22 -15.60
N LEU A 434 -3.36 -13.85 -16.89
CA LEU A 434 -2.16 -13.49 -17.68
C LEU A 434 -2.19 -12.06 -18.24
N SER A 435 -3.24 -11.28 -17.97
CA SER A 435 -3.26 -9.86 -18.36
C SER A 435 -2.32 -9.05 -17.46
N PRO A 436 -1.34 -8.29 -18.00
CA PRO A 436 -0.47 -7.42 -17.21
C PRO A 436 -1.28 -6.48 -16.30
N GLY A 437 -1.14 -6.67 -14.99
CA GLY A 437 -1.79 -5.84 -13.94
C GLY A 437 -2.99 -6.48 -13.24
N GLY A 438 -3.49 -7.61 -13.75
CA GLY A 438 -4.55 -8.40 -13.13
C GLY A 438 -4.01 -9.33 -12.04
N HIS A 439 -4.51 -9.21 -10.81
CA HIS A 439 -4.08 -10.01 -9.68
C HIS A 439 -5.26 -10.76 -9.03
N ASN A 440 -5.04 -12.03 -8.68
CA ASN A 440 -5.97 -12.79 -7.86
C ASN A 440 -6.02 -12.20 -6.44
N PRO A 441 -7.19 -12.19 -5.75
CA PRO A 441 -7.27 -11.85 -4.33
C PRO A 441 -6.23 -12.54 -3.45
N SER A 442 -5.86 -13.79 -3.76
CA SER A 442 -4.84 -14.52 -3.01
C SER A 442 -3.44 -13.96 -3.18
N TYR A 443 -3.16 -13.14 -4.19
CA TYR A 443 -1.84 -12.51 -4.39
C TYR A 443 -1.71 -11.17 -3.64
N MET A 444 -2.81 -10.62 -3.13
CA MET A 444 -2.80 -9.32 -2.43
C MET A 444 -1.87 -9.30 -1.23
N TYR A 445 -1.75 -10.40 -0.47
CA TYR A 445 -0.82 -10.45 0.66
C TYR A 445 0.65 -10.28 0.22
N ARG A 446 1.00 -10.79 -0.98
CA ARG A 446 2.35 -10.75 -1.52
C ARG A 446 2.70 -9.33 -1.94
N LEU A 447 1.81 -8.68 -2.68
CA LEU A 447 1.95 -7.26 -3.02
C LEU A 447 2.10 -6.42 -1.74
N ILE A 448 1.20 -6.59 -0.77
CA ILE A 448 1.25 -5.84 0.49
C ILE A 448 2.59 -6.06 1.22
N ALA A 449 3.12 -7.28 1.24
CA ALA A 449 4.41 -7.59 1.86
C ALA A 449 5.61 -6.97 1.12
N ASP A 450 5.48 -6.68 -0.17
CA ASP A 450 6.52 -6.05 -0.98
C ASP A 450 6.47 -4.52 -0.87
N TYR A 451 5.28 -3.95 -0.60
CA TYR A 451 5.12 -2.51 -0.43
C TYR A 451 5.25 -2.01 1.02
N TYR A 452 5.01 -2.87 2.01
CA TYR A 452 4.94 -2.52 3.43
C TYR A 452 5.82 -3.43 4.30
N SER A 453 6.45 -2.84 5.32
CA SER A 453 7.19 -3.61 6.32
C SER A 453 6.26 -4.17 7.39
N ALA A 454 6.50 -5.42 7.81
CA ALA A 454 5.72 -6.09 8.86
C ALA A 454 5.79 -5.36 10.23
N VAL A 455 6.84 -4.59 10.49
CA VAL A 455 7.05 -3.88 11.76
C VAL A 455 6.13 -2.66 11.89
N ASP A 456 5.63 -2.10 10.78
CA ASP A 456 4.80 -0.88 10.79
C ASP A 456 3.30 -1.17 10.59
N LEU A 457 2.88 -2.43 10.75
CA LEU A 457 1.46 -2.80 10.69
C LEU A 457 0.67 -2.07 11.78
N VAL A 458 1.18 -2.09 13.01
CA VAL A 458 0.62 -1.38 14.15
C VAL A 458 1.43 -0.10 14.37
N VAL A 459 0.94 1.00 13.82
CA VAL A 459 1.58 2.32 14.01
C VAL A 459 1.30 2.87 15.41
N GLN A 460 0.27 2.38 16.11
CA GLN A 460 -0.01 2.78 17.49
C GLN A 460 1.05 2.22 18.44
N ARG A 461 1.84 3.08 19.08
CA ARG A 461 2.46 2.72 20.36
C ARG A 461 1.34 2.28 21.31
N ARG A 462 1.24 0.98 21.62
CA ARG A 462 0.53 0.58 22.83
C ARG A 462 1.20 1.34 23.98
N PRO A 463 0.48 2.14 24.78
CA PRO A 463 1.03 2.52 26.06
C PRO A 463 1.32 1.21 26.79
N ALA A 464 2.59 0.97 27.14
CA ALA A 464 2.93 -0.12 28.03
C ALA A 464 2.19 0.17 29.34
N SER A 465 1.10 -0.57 29.57
CA SER A 465 0.37 -0.62 30.83
C SER A 465 1.15 -1.47 31.83
#